data_AF-A0A364V976-F1
#
_entry.id   AF-A0A364V976-F1
#
_cell.length_a   1.000
_cell.length_b   1.000
_cell.length_c   1.000
_cell.angle_alpha   90.00
_cell.angle_beta   90.00
_cell.angle_gamma   90.00
#
_symmetry.space_group_name_H-M   'P 1'
#
loop_
_entity.id
_entity.type
_entity.pdbx_description
1 polymer ?
#
loop_
_entity_poly.entity_id
_entity_poly.type
_entity_poly.pdbx_seq_one_letter_code
_entity_poly.pdbx_strand_id
1 'polypeptide(L)'
;MPSSGSKPTVTFLFNRIADADNWSPLKNKAFKQDVVDIVKTLKKLENHTIEQARNNELLADYDMDKFPNRAAADHLYNTYGSDTLCRINVLGGGGGRKLFGLREGSVVSIIWYDNAHEIWPVGKNKR
;
A
#
# COMPACT_ATOMS: atom_id res chain seq x y z
N MET A 1 17.36 1.60 -34.11
CA MET A 1 16.85 2.48 -33.03
C MET A 1 16.30 1.58 -31.94
N PRO A 2 16.56 1.87 -30.65
CA PRO A 2 16.35 0.93 -29.57
C PRO A 2 14.88 0.54 -29.46
N SER A 3 14.64 -0.73 -29.15
CA SER A 3 13.32 -1.35 -29.06
C SER A 3 12.41 -0.52 -28.15
N SER A 4 11.13 -0.45 -28.52
CA SER A 4 10.05 -0.04 -27.65
C SER A 4 9.99 -1.02 -26.47
N GLY A 5 10.87 -0.82 -25.48
CA GLY A 5 10.90 -1.60 -24.25
C GLY A 5 9.61 -1.33 -23.50
N SER A 6 8.80 -2.37 -23.32
CA SER A 6 7.61 -2.29 -22.49
C SER A 6 7.97 -1.74 -21.12
N LYS A 7 7.20 -0.75 -20.65
CA LYS A 7 7.35 -0.25 -19.26
C LYS A 7 7.17 -1.44 -18.30
N PRO A 8 8.00 -1.53 -17.24
CA PRO A 8 7.91 -2.63 -16.29
C PRO A 8 6.55 -2.62 -15.58
N THR A 9 6.01 -3.81 -15.34
CA THR A 9 4.77 -4.00 -14.58
C THR A 9 5.04 -4.00 -13.07
N VAL A 10 3.98 -3.83 -12.28
CA VAL A 10 4.09 -3.81 -10.82
C VAL A 10 4.51 -5.18 -10.30
N THR A 11 5.48 -5.21 -9.39
CA THR A 11 5.91 -6.42 -8.66
C THR A 11 5.73 -6.19 -7.17
N PHE A 12 5.25 -7.20 -6.45
CA PHE A 12 5.03 -7.13 -5.01
C PHE A 12 6.02 -8.01 -4.25
N LEU A 13 6.58 -7.48 -3.17
CA LEU A 13 7.43 -8.21 -2.24
C LEU A 13 6.82 -8.20 -0.84
N PHE A 14 7.01 -9.29 -0.11
CA PHE A 14 6.54 -9.46 1.28
C PHE A 14 7.69 -9.58 2.28
N ASN A 15 8.88 -9.11 1.90
CA ASN A 15 10.10 -9.20 2.70
C ASN A 15 10.24 -8.11 3.77
N ARG A 16 9.34 -7.12 3.79
CA ARG A 16 9.35 -5.99 4.74
C ARG A 16 8.07 -5.92 5.58
N ILE A 17 7.30 -7.02 5.67
CA ILE A 17 6.13 -7.09 6.54
C ILE A 17 6.54 -6.71 7.95
N ALA A 18 5.87 -5.73 8.55
CA ALA A 18 6.21 -5.30 9.89
C ALA A 18 5.60 -6.25 10.92
N ASP A 19 6.37 -7.20 11.45
CA ASP A 19 5.85 -8.25 12.34
C ASP A 19 5.56 -7.75 13.77
N ALA A 20 6.28 -6.72 14.22
CA ALA A 20 6.15 -6.17 15.57
C ALA A 20 5.00 -5.15 15.69
N ASP A 21 4.55 -4.57 14.59
CA ASP A 21 3.65 -3.41 14.60
C ASP A 21 2.20 -3.78 14.86
N ASN A 22 1.44 -2.84 15.42
CA ASN A 22 -0.02 -2.97 15.54
C ASN A 22 -0.71 -3.05 14.17
N TRP A 23 -0.08 -2.49 13.14
CA TRP A 23 -0.56 -2.50 11.76
C TRP A 23 -0.04 -3.68 10.93
N SER A 24 0.62 -4.62 11.59
CA SER A 24 1.12 -5.84 10.96
C SER A 24 -0.01 -6.60 10.27
N PRO A 25 0.12 -6.92 8.97
CA PRO A 25 -0.76 -7.86 8.30
C PRO A 25 -0.89 -9.20 9.05
N LEU A 26 0.18 -9.68 9.70
CA LEU A 26 0.18 -10.98 10.38
C LEU A 26 -0.61 -10.99 11.68
N LYS A 27 -0.69 -9.84 12.37
CA LYS A 27 -1.46 -9.67 13.61
C LYS A 27 -2.92 -9.30 13.36
N ASN A 28 -3.23 -8.77 12.18
CA ASN A 28 -4.58 -8.33 11.84
C ASN A 28 -5.50 -9.52 11.47
N LYS A 29 -6.56 -9.75 12.25
CA LYS A 29 -7.53 -10.84 11.99
C LYS A 29 -8.28 -10.66 10.66
N ALA A 30 -8.58 -9.41 10.28
CA ALA A 30 -9.27 -9.13 9.01
C ALA A 30 -8.37 -9.41 7.80
N PHE A 31 -7.05 -9.22 7.92
CA PHE A 31 -6.11 -9.61 6.86
C PHE A 31 -6.27 -11.08 6.46
N LYS A 32 -6.43 -11.97 7.45
CA LYS A 32 -6.64 -13.41 7.20
C LYS A 32 -7.96 -13.70 6.49
N GLN A 33 -9.01 -12.94 6.82
CA GLN A 33 -10.32 -13.07 6.17
C GLN A 33 -10.29 -12.53 4.74
N ASP A 34 -9.49 -11.49 4.50
CA ASP A 34 -9.43 -10.77 3.24
C ASP A 34 -8.31 -11.26 2.31
N VAL A 35 -7.53 -12.27 2.73
CA VAL A 35 -6.35 -12.75 1.99
C VAL A 35 -6.67 -13.14 0.56
N VAL A 36 -7.85 -13.70 0.29
CA VAL A 36 -8.29 -14.07 -1.06
C VAL A 36 -8.45 -12.84 -1.94
N ASP A 37 -9.08 -11.78 -1.44
CA ASP A 37 -9.30 -10.54 -2.19
C ASP A 37 -8.00 -9.76 -2.37
N ILE A 38 -7.12 -9.80 -1.36
CA ILE A 38 -5.76 -9.28 -1.42
C ILE A 38 -5.01 -9.94 -2.57
N VAL A 39 -4.92 -11.27 -2.58
CA VAL A 39 -4.18 -12.02 -3.61
C VAL A 39 -4.75 -11.77 -5.00
N LYS A 40 -6.08 -11.76 -5.15
CA LYS A 40 -6.74 -11.42 -6.43
C LYS A 40 -6.38 -10.02 -6.92
N THR A 41 -6.36 -9.04 -6.02
CA THR A 41 -6.00 -7.66 -6.35
C THR A 41 -4.55 -7.54 -6.78
N LEU A 42 -3.62 -8.13 -6.02
CA LEU A 42 -2.20 -8.11 -6.36
C LEU A 42 -1.95 -8.80 -7.71
N LYS A 43 -2.59 -9.96 -7.95
CA LYS A 43 -2.51 -10.66 -9.24
C LYS A 43 -3.01 -9.80 -10.41
N LYS A 44 -4.11 -9.06 -10.21
CA LYS A 44 -4.63 -8.12 -11.22
C LYS A 44 -3.60 -7.02 -11.51
N LEU A 45 -2.97 -6.47 -10.46
CA LEU A 45 -2.00 -5.38 -10.55
C LEU A 45 -0.67 -5.79 -11.19
N GLU A 46 -0.25 -7.05 -11.09
CA GLU A 46 0.96 -7.56 -11.75
C GLU A 46 0.91 -7.44 -13.29
N ASN A 47 -0.28 -7.34 -13.86
CA ASN A 47 -0.48 -7.11 -15.30
C ASN A 47 -0.55 -5.63 -15.68
N HIS A 48 -0.42 -4.71 -14.71
CA HIS A 48 -0.47 -3.27 -14.92
C HIS A 48 0.94 -2.68 -14.80
N THR A 49 1.22 -1.65 -15.59
CA THR A 49 2.27 -0.69 -15.28
C THR A 49 1.84 0.19 -14.10
N ILE A 50 2.79 0.86 -13.44
CA ILE A 50 2.48 1.82 -12.37
C ILE A 50 1.50 2.89 -12.83
N GLU A 51 1.68 3.40 -14.05
CA GLU A 51 0.81 4.43 -14.64
C GLU A 51 -0.63 3.92 -14.80
N GLN A 52 -0.80 2.72 -15.36
CA GLN A 52 -2.13 2.11 -15.50
C GLN A 52 -2.76 1.82 -14.13
N ALA A 53 -1.99 1.36 -13.15
CA ALA A 53 -2.48 1.11 -11.80
C ALA A 53 -2.96 2.40 -11.11
N ARG A 54 -2.27 3.53 -11.32
CA ARG A 54 -2.68 4.85 -10.84
C ARG A 54 -3.92 5.37 -11.56
N ASN A 55 -3.97 5.27 -12.89
CA ASN A 55 -5.11 5.70 -13.69
C ASN A 55 -6.39 4.95 -13.33
N ASN A 56 -6.26 3.69 -12.91
CA ASN A 56 -7.38 2.86 -12.41
C ASN A 56 -7.66 3.04 -10.91
N GLU A 57 -7.01 4.00 -10.25
CA GLU A 57 -7.11 4.29 -8.80
C GLU A 57 -6.77 3.10 -7.88
N LEU A 58 -6.12 2.06 -8.41
CA LEU A 58 -5.74 0.87 -7.66
C LEU A 58 -4.46 1.11 -6.85
N LEU A 59 -3.59 2.01 -7.34
CA LEU A 59 -2.33 2.39 -6.70
C LEU A 59 -2.24 3.90 -6.56
N ALA A 60 -1.79 4.40 -5.41
CA ALA A 60 -1.46 5.80 -5.22
C ALA A 60 -0.25 5.92 -4.29
N ASP A 61 0.49 7.03 -4.37
CA ASP A 61 1.50 7.34 -3.38
C ASP A 61 0.99 8.43 -2.45
N TYR A 62 1.30 8.26 -1.18
CA TYR A 62 1.02 9.20 -0.13
C TYR A 62 2.32 9.80 0.37
N ASP A 63 2.29 11.13 0.43
CA ASP A 63 3.30 11.94 1.07
C ASP A 63 3.04 11.96 2.58
N MET A 64 4.05 11.56 3.35
CA MET A 64 3.94 11.44 4.80
C MET A 64 3.91 12.80 5.52
N ASP A 65 4.28 13.90 4.84
CA ASP A 65 4.12 15.24 5.41
C ASP A 65 2.64 15.55 5.72
N LYS A 66 1.75 14.99 4.90
CA LYS A 66 0.28 15.15 4.99
C LYS A 66 -0.39 14.01 5.75
N PHE A 67 0.38 13.10 6.35
CA PHE A 67 -0.16 11.95 7.06
C PHE A 67 -0.87 12.37 8.35
N PRO A 68 -2.15 12.03 8.54
CA PRO A 68 -2.88 12.38 9.77
C PRO A 68 -2.37 11.60 10.99
N ASN A 69 -1.87 10.37 10.80
CA ASN A 69 -1.32 9.55 11.88
C ASN A 69 0.20 9.73 11.99
N ARG A 70 0.63 10.68 12.84
CA ARG A 70 2.06 10.93 13.06
C ARG A 70 2.83 9.73 13.61
N ALA A 71 2.21 8.90 14.46
CA ALA A 71 2.87 7.69 14.96
C ALA A 71 3.22 6.71 13.83
N ALA A 72 2.33 6.56 12.83
CA ALA A 72 2.62 5.77 11.64
C ALA A 72 3.71 6.42 10.77
N ALA A 73 3.67 7.74 10.60
CA ALA A 73 4.71 8.46 9.86
C ALA A 73 6.10 8.33 10.50
N ASP A 74 6.19 8.59 11.79
CA ASP A 74 7.45 8.45 12.55
C ASP A 74 7.95 7.01 12.49
N HIS A 75 7.06 6.03 12.58
CA HIS A 75 7.45 4.63 12.45
C HIS A 75 8.00 4.29 11.06
N LEU A 76 7.36 4.79 10.00
CA LEU A 76 7.83 4.61 8.63
C LEU A 76 9.24 5.18 8.45
N TYR A 77 9.45 6.41 8.91
CA TYR A 77 10.72 7.10 8.82
C TYR A 77 11.80 6.42 9.66
N ASN A 78 11.52 6.13 10.92
CA ASN A 78 12.51 5.56 11.84
C ASN A 78 12.92 4.13 11.45
N THR A 79 12.01 3.34 10.88
CA THR A 79 12.28 1.94 10.51
C THR A 79 12.86 1.82 9.10
N TYR A 80 12.39 2.64 8.16
CA TYR A 80 12.70 2.46 6.73
C TYR A 80 13.34 3.68 6.06
N GLY A 81 13.50 4.80 6.77
CA GLY A 81 14.08 6.04 6.25
C GLY A 81 13.28 6.64 5.09
N SER A 82 11.95 6.47 5.10
CA SER A 82 11.09 6.86 3.98
C SER A 82 9.94 7.77 4.40
N ASP A 83 9.72 8.81 3.58
CA ASP A 83 8.63 9.78 3.71
C ASP A 83 7.55 9.59 2.63
N THR A 84 7.54 8.43 1.97
CA THR A 84 6.52 8.10 0.95
C THR A 84 5.98 6.70 1.15
N LEU A 85 4.65 6.58 1.10
CA LEU A 85 3.96 5.32 1.27
C LEU A 85 3.07 5.02 0.06
N CYS A 86 3.30 3.88 -0.57
CA CYS A 86 2.47 3.40 -1.66
C CYS A 86 1.23 2.70 -1.10
N ARG A 87 0.05 3.16 -1.51
CA ARG A 87 -1.27 2.59 -1.20
C ARG A 87 -1.74 1.68 -2.33
N ILE A 88 -2.22 0.50 -1.97
CA ILE A 88 -2.96 -0.41 -2.86
C ILE A 88 -4.39 -0.58 -2.35
N ASN A 89 -5.38 -0.34 -3.21
CA ASN A 89 -6.79 -0.55 -2.89
C ASN A 89 -7.18 -2.01 -3.16
N VAL A 90 -7.48 -2.76 -2.09
CA VAL A 90 -7.81 -4.20 -2.16
C VAL A 90 -9.25 -4.46 -2.63
N LEU A 91 -10.15 -3.50 -2.41
CA LEU A 91 -11.49 -3.50 -3.00
C LEU A 91 -11.69 -2.15 -3.67
N GLY A 92 -11.87 -2.16 -4.99
CA GLY A 92 -12.20 -0.95 -5.74
C GLY A 92 -13.47 -0.31 -5.19
N GLY A 93 -13.45 1.02 -5.04
CA GLY A 93 -14.55 1.81 -4.48
C GLY A 93 -14.29 2.29 -3.05
N GLY A 94 -13.98 3.57 -2.92
CA GLY A 94 -14.44 4.41 -1.80
C GLY A 94 -14.00 4.10 -0.36
N GLY A 95 -13.14 3.12 -0.10
CA GLY A 95 -12.40 3.03 1.16
C GLY A 95 -12.78 1.90 2.11
N GLY A 96 -12.63 0.65 1.72
CA GLY A 96 -12.73 -0.47 2.67
C GLY A 96 -11.38 -0.88 3.27
N ARG A 97 -10.41 -1.23 2.42
CA ARG A 97 -9.21 -1.99 2.81
C ARG A 97 -8.01 -1.58 1.98
N LYS A 98 -6.91 -1.25 2.64
CA LYS A 98 -5.69 -0.80 1.98
C LYS A 98 -4.52 -1.69 2.38
N LEU A 99 -3.68 -2.00 1.41
CA LEU A 99 -2.30 -2.40 1.69
C LEU A 99 -1.41 -1.20 1.52
N PHE A 100 -0.40 -1.12 2.37
CA PHE A 100 0.62 -0.10 2.29
C PHE A 100 1.98 -0.75 2.10
N GLY A 101 2.82 -0.09 1.32
CA GLY A 101 4.16 -0.58 1.00
C GLY A 101 5.12 0.53 0.61
N LEU A 102 6.40 0.19 0.62
CA LEU A 102 7.47 1.04 0.10
C LEU A 102 7.65 0.77 -1.38
N ARG A 103 7.72 1.82 -2.19
CA ARG A 103 7.83 1.69 -3.65
C ARG A 103 9.19 2.15 -4.15
N GLU A 104 9.87 1.24 -4.85
CA GLU A 104 11.16 1.47 -5.51
C GLU A 104 10.97 1.15 -7.01
N GLY A 105 10.74 2.18 -7.82
CA GLY A 105 10.38 2.00 -9.23
C GLY A 105 9.02 1.30 -9.40
N SER A 106 9.03 0.11 -9.99
CA SER A 106 7.85 -0.76 -10.18
C SER A 106 7.69 -1.84 -9.10
N VAL A 107 8.60 -1.89 -8.13
CA VAL A 107 8.54 -2.85 -7.01
C VAL A 107 7.87 -2.20 -5.81
N VAL A 108 6.91 -2.89 -5.21
CA VAL A 108 6.23 -2.46 -3.98
C VAL A 108 6.46 -3.52 -2.89
N SER A 109 7.21 -3.16 -1.85
CA SER A 109 7.41 -4.00 -0.67
C SER A 109 6.29 -3.75 0.33
N ILE A 110 5.40 -4.72 0.55
CA ILE A 110 4.26 -4.62 1.46
C ILE A 110 4.75 -4.56 2.91
N ILE A 111 4.26 -3.57 3.66
CA ILE A 111 4.62 -3.34 5.06
C ILE A 111 3.43 -3.51 6.00
N TRP A 112 2.28 -2.91 5.64
CA TRP A 112 1.12 -2.78 6.54
C TRP A 112 -0.19 -3.09 5.83
N TYR A 113 -1.21 -3.35 6.64
CA TYR A 113 -2.58 -3.55 6.19
C TYR A 113 -3.55 -2.74 7.05
N ASP A 114 -4.44 -2.01 6.38
CA ASP A 114 -5.36 -1.06 6.99
C ASP A 114 -6.80 -1.30 6.52
N ASN A 115 -7.53 -2.08 7.29
CA ASN A 115 -8.96 -2.33 7.10
C ASN A 115 -9.86 -1.41 7.92
N ALA A 116 -9.30 -0.74 8.93
CA ALA A 116 -10.03 0.08 9.89
C ALA A 116 -9.76 1.59 9.72
N HIS A 117 -8.93 1.96 8.75
CA HIS A 117 -8.45 3.34 8.53
C HIS A 117 -7.71 3.90 9.74
N GLU A 118 -6.93 3.06 10.42
CA GLU A 118 -6.10 3.47 11.55
C GLU A 118 -4.80 4.11 11.09
N ILE A 119 -4.29 3.68 9.94
CA ILE A 119 -3.05 4.20 9.36
C ILE A 119 -3.35 5.50 8.60
N TRP A 120 -4.33 5.45 7.68
CA TRP A 120 -4.84 6.64 7.01
C TRP A 120 -6.33 6.87 7.32
N PRO A 121 -6.65 7.48 8.48
CA PRO A 121 -8.00 7.91 8.83
C PRO A 121 -8.69 8.70 7.72
N VAL A 122 -9.82 8.18 7.23
CA VAL A 122 -10.67 8.86 6.27
C VAL A 122 -11.78 9.56 7.05
N GLY A 123 -11.69 10.89 7.17
CA GLY A 123 -12.77 11.72 7.69
C GLY A 123 -13.28 11.39 9.09
N LYS A 124 -12.57 11.86 10.13
CA LYS A 124 -13.21 12.57 11.25
C LYS A 124 -12.30 13.71 11.70
N ASN A 125 -12.29 14.81 10.95
CA ASN A 125 -12.29 16.10 11.62
C ASN A 125 -13.62 16.20 12.38
N LYS A 126 -13.69 15.63 13.58
CA LYS A 126 -14.56 16.22 14.58
C LYS A 126 -13.80 17.44 15.07
N ARG A 127 -14.35 18.61 14.74
CA ARG A 127 -14.08 19.85 15.45
C ARG A 127 -14.08 19.64 16.96
#